data_AF-A0A8X6S7X6-F1
#
_entry.id   AF-A0A8X6S7X6-F1
#
_cell.length_a   1.000
_cell.length_b   1.000
_cell.length_c   1.000
_cell.angle_alpha   90.00
_cell.angle_beta   90.00
_cell.angle_gamma   90.00
#
_symmetry.space_group_name_H-M   'P 1'
#
loop_
_entity.id
_entity.type
_entity.pdbx_description
1 polymer ?
#
loop_
_entity_poly.entity_id
_entity_poly.type
_entity_poly.pdbx_seq_one_letter_code
_entity_poly.pdbx_strand_id
1 'polypeptide(L)'
;MQEGTTDGRGRSHPPQCTASLSARTIRRRLQQSGRSARRPLLGLPLTQNHRRLRRQWCDARMMWAAEWNEVVFTDESHICLQHLDGRI
;
A
#
# COMPACT_ATOMS: atom_id res chain seq x y z
N MET A 1 -57.84 0.12 -37.77
CA MET A 1 -56.47 -0.41 -37.66
C MET A 1 -55.53 0.72 -37.30
N GLN A 2 -55.09 0.84 -36.05
CA GLN A 2 -53.81 1.45 -35.67
C GLN A 2 -53.42 0.83 -34.32
N GLU A 3 -52.45 -0.09 -34.34
CA GLU A 3 -51.95 -0.79 -33.15
C GLU A 3 -51.01 0.14 -32.38
N GLY A 4 -51.25 0.30 -31.08
CA GLY A 4 -50.36 1.01 -30.18
C GLY A 4 -49.12 0.16 -29.89
N THR A 5 -48.02 0.47 -30.56
CA THR A 5 -46.70 -0.12 -30.28
C THR A 5 -46.23 0.29 -28.90
N THR A 6 -46.28 -0.63 -27.93
CA THR A 6 -45.64 -0.49 -26.63
C THR A 6 -44.16 -0.84 -26.76
N ASP A 7 -43.29 0.17 -26.85
CA ASP A 7 -41.83 -0.01 -26.75
C ASP A 7 -41.46 -0.29 -25.29
N GLY A 8 -41.58 -1.55 -24.90
CA GLY A 8 -41.07 -2.08 -23.65
C GLY A 8 -39.56 -2.06 -23.64
N ARG A 9 -38.98 -0.89 -23.37
CA ARG A 9 -37.54 -0.71 -23.09
C ARG A 9 -37.19 -1.44 -21.79
N GLY A 10 -36.95 -2.73 -21.90
CA GLY A 10 -36.39 -3.57 -20.85
C GLY A 10 -35.02 -3.01 -20.47
N ARG A 11 -34.98 -2.27 -19.35
CA ARG A 11 -33.72 -1.98 -18.66
C ARG A 11 -33.16 -3.32 -18.18
N SER A 12 -32.24 -3.89 -18.94
CA SER A 12 -31.42 -5.00 -18.48
C SER A 12 -30.60 -4.51 -17.30
N HIS A 13 -31.01 -4.90 -16.09
CA HIS A 13 -30.13 -4.82 -14.94
C HIS A 13 -28.96 -5.78 -15.18
N PRO A 14 -27.70 -5.32 -15.03
CA PRO A 14 -26.58 -6.25 -15.09
C PRO A 14 -26.82 -7.31 -14.00
N PRO A 15 -26.57 -8.60 -14.28
CA PRO A 15 -26.70 -9.63 -13.26
C PRO A 15 -25.80 -9.22 -12.10
N GLN A 16 -26.43 -8.91 -10.97
CA GLN A 16 -25.70 -8.70 -9.74
C GLN A 16 -25.11 -10.06 -9.39
N CYS A 17 -23.84 -10.26 -9.74
CA CYS A 17 -23.09 -11.45 -9.39
C CYS A 17 -22.91 -11.46 -7.86
N THR A 18 -23.92 -11.97 -7.16
CA THR A 18 -23.92 -12.24 -5.71
C THR A 18 -23.19 -13.55 -5.37
N ALA A 19 -22.42 -14.09 -6.32
CA ALA A 19 -21.69 -15.33 -6.12
C ALA A 19 -20.55 -15.14 -5.10
N SER A 20 -20.74 -15.67 -3.90
CA SER A 20 -19.66 -15.86 -2.94
C SER A 20 -18.58 -16.74 -3.57
N LEU A 21 -17.43 -16.15 -3.91
CA LEU A 21 -16.32 -16.87 -4.53
C LEU A 21 -15.58 -17.66 -3.46
N SER A 22 -15.31 -18.94 -3.74
CA SER A 22 -14.45 -19.73 -2.86
C SER A 22 -13.03 -19.14 -2.80
N ALA A 23 -12.38 -19.23 -1.65
CA ALA A 23 -10.97 -18.84 -1.48
C ALA A 23 -10.03 -19.54 -2.48
N ARG A 24 -10.41 -20.73 -2.96
CA ARG A 24 -9.70 -21.46 -4.02
C ARG A 24 -9.76 -20.73 -5.36
N THR A 25 -10.95 -20.24 -5.75
CA THR A 25 -11.14 -19.45 -6.96
C THR A 25 -10.35 -18.15 -6.91
N ILE A 26 -10.35 -17.49 -5.75
CA ILE A 26 -9.60 -16.25 -5.51
C ILE A 26 -8.09 -16.50 -5.68
N ARG A 27 -7.53 -17.54 -5.03
CA ARG A 27 -6.10 -17.88 -5.15
C ARG A 27 -5.67 -18.21 -6.58
N ARG A 28 -6.46 -19.01 -7.32
CA ARG A 28 -6.14 -19.34 -8.73
C ARG A 28 -6.10 -18.09 -9.60
N ARG A 29 -7.06 -17.17 -9.45
CA ARG A 29 -7.08 -15.91 -10.21
C ARG A 29 -5.90 -15.00 -9.85
N LEU A 30 -5.52 -14.93 -8.57
CA LEU A 30 -4.34 -14.18 -8.13
C LEU A 30 -3.06 -14.77 -8.75
N GLN A 31 -2.89 -16.10 -8.73
CA GLN A 31 -1.74 -16.76 -9.34
C GLN A 31 -1.69 -16.56 -10.86
N GLN A 32 -2.82 -16.71 -11.56
CA GLN A 32 -2.92 -16.46 -13.01
C GLN A 32 -2.54 -15.03 -13.39
N SER A 33 -2.83 -14.06 -12.52
CA SER A 33 -2.45 -12.65 -12.71
C SER A 33 -1.07 -12.30 -12.17
N GLY A 34 -0.28 -13.29 -11.73
CA GLY A 34 1.07 -13.09 -11.17
C GLY A 34 1.08 -12.37 -9.83
N ARG A 35 -0.06 -12.27 -9.14
CA ARG A 35 -0.19 -11.60 -7.84
C ARG A 35 0.05 -12.60 -6.71
N SER A 36 1.03 -12.29 -5.87
CA SER A 36 1.22 -12.97 -4.58
C SER A 36 1.00 -11.98 -3.44
N ALA A 37 0.57 -12.49 -2.29
CA ALA A 37 0.57 -11.70 -1.07
C ALA A 37 2.03 -11.49 -0.63
N ARG A 38 2.36 -10.27 -0.20
CA ARG A 38 3.63 -9.96 0.46
C ARG A 38 3.32 -9.47 1.88
N ARG A 39 4.20 -9.80 2.83
CA ARG A 39 4.16 -9.18 4.15
C ARG A 39 4.47 -7.69 3.96
N PRO A 40 3.61 -6.76 4.42
CA PRO A 40 3.95 -5.35 4.38
C PRO A 40 5.23 -5.12 5.20
N LEU A 41 6.09 -4.22 4.73
CA LEU A 41 7.22 -3.77 5.53
C LEU A 41 6.66 -3.17 6.81
N LEU A 42 7.06 -3.73 7.94
CA LEU A 42 6.88 -3.09 9.23
C LEU A 42 7.76 -1.84 9.19
N GLY A 43 7.15 -0.67 9.15
CA GLY A 43 7.86 0.59 9.13
C GLY A 43 6.96 1.70 9.61
N LEU A 44 7.55 2.75 10.17
CA LEU A 44 6.83 3.95 10.58
C LEU A 44 6.16 4.57 9.34
N PRO A 45 4.82 4.71 9.31
CA PRO A 45 4.14 5.32 8.18
C PRO A 45 4.58 6.78 8.05
N LEU A 46 5.28 7.09 6.96
CA LEU A 46 5.72 8.45 6.69
C LEU A 46 4.56 9.27 6.14
N THR A 47 4.23 10.38 6.81
CA THR A 47 3.32 11.37 6.27
C THR A 47 3.88 11.97 4.98
N GLN A 48 3.05 12.61 4.16
CA GLN A 48 3.51 13.29 2.95
C GLN A 48 4.57 14.37 3.26
N ASN A 49 4.39 15.11 4.36
CA ASN A 49 5.35 16.12 4.81
C ASN A 49 6.69 15.49 5.20
N HIS A 50 6.68 14.38 5.94
CA HIS A 50 7.93 13.67 6.28
C HIS A 50 8.68 13.25 5.02
N ARG A 51 7.98 12.71 4.02
CA ARG A 51 8.61 12.30 2.75
C ARG A 51 9.25 13.49 2.02
N ARG A 52 8.56 14.62 1.94
CA ARG A 52 9.08 15.85 1.30
C ARG A 52 10.32 16.35 2.02
N LEU A 53 10.25 16.52 3.34
CA LEU A 53 11.36 17.07 4.13
C LEU A 53 12.59 16.16 4.10
N ARG A 54 12.40 14.84 4.24
CA ARG A 54 13.51 13.88 4.14
C ARG A 54 14.18 13.93 2.78
N ARG A 55 13.41 14.00 1.69
CA ARG A 55 13.97 14.14 0.33
C ARG A 55 14.76 15.44 0.19
N GLN A 56 14.18 16.58 0.57
CA GLN A 56 14.86 17.87 0.50
C GLN A 56 16.16 17.89 1.29
N TRP A 57 16.17 17.25 2.47
CA TRP A 57 17.37 17.14 3.30
C TRP A 57 18.47 16.31 2.63
N CYS A 58 18.11 15.17 2.03
CA CYS A 58 19.02 14.34 1.24
C CYS A 58 19.56 15.08 0.02
N ASP A 59 18.68 15.69 -0.77
CA ASP A 59 19.06 16.40 -2.00
C ASP A 59 20.05 17.53 -1.70
N ALA A 60 19.80 18.30 -0.62
CA ALA A 60 20.67 19.39 -0.18
C ALA A 60 22.06 18.92 0.29
N ARG A 61 22.21 17.64 0.65
CA ARG A 61 23.44 17.06 1.21
C ARG A 61 24.00 15.92 0.36
N MET A 62 23.52 15.80 -0.88
CA MET A 62 23.89 14.70 -1.77
C MET A 62 25.39 14.67 -2.07
N MET A 63 26.05 15.84 -2.06
CA MET A 63 27.48 16.01 -2.33
C MET A 63 28.34 16.20 -1.08
N TRP A 64 27.77 16.06 0.12
CA TRP A 64 28.54 16.14 1.35
C TRP A 64 29.55 15.00 1.44
N ALA A 65 30.80 15.34 1.75
CA ALA A 65 31.88 14.39 1.97
C ALA A 65 32.63 14.74 3.25
N ALA A 66 33.42 15.82 3.25
CA ALA A 66 34.19 16.25 4.41
C ALA A 66 33.28 16.80 5.53
N GLU A 67 32.13 17.33 5.17
CA GLU A 67 31.12 17.91 6.07
C GLU A 67 30.56 16.88 7.05
N TRP A 68 30.58 15.58 6.71
CA TRP A 68 30.16 14.53 7.64
C TRP A 68 31.06 14.44 8.87
N ASN A 69 32.32 14.87 8.78
CA ASN A 69 33.26 14.83 9.91
C ASN A 69 32.96 15.88 10.98
N GLU A 70 32.14 16.89 10.66
CA GLU A 70 31.77 17.96 11.58
C GLU A 70 30.46 17.66 12.33
N VAL A 71 29.74 16.61 11.94
CA VAL A 71 28.44 16.27 12.51
C VAL A 71 28.58 15.23 13.61
N VAL A 72 28.17 15.59 14.82
CA VAL A 72 28.01 14.64 15.94
C VAL A 72 26.55 14.21 16.01
N PHE A 73 26.29 12.92 15.81
CA PHE A 73 24.95 12.34 15.93
C PHE A 73 24.69 11.88 17.37
N THR A 74 23.47 12.07 17.84
CA THR A 74 23.01 11.63 19.15
C THR A 74 21.63 11.01 19.01
N ASP A 75 21.41 9.89 19.70
CA ASP A 75 20.11 9.24 19.80
C ASP A 75 20.00 8.50 21.14
N GLU A 76 18.80 8.17 21.56
CA GLU A 76 18.53 7.39 22.76
C GLU A 76 18.13 5.96 22.38
N SER A 77 18.77 4.96 22.98
CA SER A 77 18.45 3.56 22.73
C SER A 77 18.00 2.89 24.02
N HIS A 78 16.88 2.17 23.92
CA HIS A 78 16.34 1.37 25.02
C HIS A 78 16.74 -0.10 24.81
N ILE A 79 17.48 -0.66 25.76
CA ILE A 79 17.98 -2.03 25.68
C ILE A 79 17.09 -2.96 26.53
N CYS A 80 16.54 -4.00 25.92
CA CYS A 80 15.76 -5.01 26.63
C CYS A 80 16.65 -6.21 27.00
N LEU A 81 16.66 -6.58 28.28
CA LEU A 81 17.59 -7.59 28.83
C LEU A 81 17.06 -9.04 28.79
N GLN A 82 15.74 -9.23 28.59
CA GLN A 82 15.10 -10.53 28.85
C GLN A 82 14.24 -11.06 27.70
N HIS A 83 13.66 -10.20 26.86
CA HIS A 83 12.80 -10.60 25.74
C HIS A 83 13.05 -9.70 24.53
N LEU A 84 12.74 -10.19 23.32
CA LEU A 84 12.62 -9.32 22.15
C LEU A 84 11.43 -8.39 22.36
N ASP A 85 11.67 -7.09 22.29
CA ASP A 85 10.67 -6.05 22.57
C ASP A 85 9.70 -5.79 21.41
N GLY A 86 9.83 -6.55 20.32
CA GLY A 86 8.94 -6.45 19.16
C GLY A 86 9.06 -5.13 18.40
N ARG A 87 10.11 -4.34 18.66
CA ARG A 87 10.45 -3.19 17.83
C ARG A 87 10.98 -3.67 16.48
N ILE A 88 10.82 -2.81 15.47
CA ILE A 88 11.13 -3.09 14.06
C ILE A 88 12.63 -3.01 13.82
#